data_AF-A0A922AK62-F1
#
_entry.id   AF-A0A922AK62-F1
#
_cell.length_a   1.000
_cell.length_b   1.000
_cell.length_c   1.000
_cell.angle_alpha   90.00
_cell.angle_beta   90.00
_cell.angle_gamma   90.00
#
_symmetry.space_group_name_H-M   'P 1'
#
loop_
_entity.id
_entity.type
_entity.pdbx_description
1 polymer ?
#
loop_
_entity_poly.entity_id
_entity_poly.type
_entity_poly.pdbx_seq_one_letter_code
_entity_poly.pdbx_strand_id
1 'polypeptide(L)'
;MEPRLANTWRLTVNEKKFIETALQSDLRIDGRRPFDYRSLSIKFGREDGSAEVQLGQTHVMGFVTAQLVQPYKDRPNEGTLSIFTEFSPMADPSFEPGRPGEAAVELGRVIDRGLRESRAVDTESLCVLSGKLVWAVRVDLHILDNGGNLVDAANIAALAALMTFRRPECSLGGEDGQEVVVHPAEVREPLPLIVHHLPIAVTFAFFSNESSVVIDPTHYEEAVMGGRMTATLNANNDVCAIQKAGGEGVLQSVIMQCLRIAGQKAYDITTKIKNAVESYNTERASQKIKRHTIVSSHVSGVGVNVGKQSQYVDQKDVSDRSKLIPEKCVADQSMDLEGKTKLSEQGQTNRIEGDAKNFIGGPSSWYVSPFKICDLASDNLLLLISA
;
A
#
# COMPACT_ATOMS: atom_id res chain seq x y z
N MET A 1 20.73 -22.09 -24.88
CA MET A 1 19.38 -21.68 -24.42
C MET A 1 19.48 -21.48 -22.93
N GLU A 2 19.18 -20.30 -22.40
CA GLU A 2 19.02 -20.14 -20.95
C GLU A 2 17.69 -20.76 -20.52
N PRO A 3 17.64 -21.58 -19.44
CA PRO A 3 16.38 -22.13 -18.93
C PRO A 3 15.43 -21.05 -18.37
N ARG A 4 15.94 -19.84 -18.11
CA ARG A 4 15.24 -18.66 -17.56
C ARG A 4 13.99 -18.20 -18.31
N LEU A 5 13.80 -18.63 -19.56
CA LEU A 5 12.71 -18.17 -20.44
C LEU A 5 11.57 -19.19 -20.62
N ALA A 6 11.63 -20.34 -19.96
CA ALA A 6 10.68 -21.44 -20.16
C ALA A 6 9.29 -21.19 -19.54
N ASN A 7 9.23 -20.46 -18.42
CA ASN A 7 8.00 -20.24 -17.64
C ASN A 7 7.40 -18.84 -17.79
N THR A 8 8.02 -17.94 -18.56
CA THR A 8 7.51 -16.58 -18.75
C THR A 8 6.25 -16.62 -19.61
N TRP A 9 5.12 -16.16 -19.07
CA TRP A 9 3.91 -15.94 -19.85
C TRP A 9 4.20 -14.98 -21.02
N ARG A 10 3.63 -15.28 -22.20
CA ARG A 10 3.82 -14.48 -23.43
C ARG A 10 2.47 -14.12 -24.02
N LEU A 11 2.21 -12.82 -24.09
CA LEU A 11 1.04 -12.26 -24.78
C LEU A 11 1.17 -12.47 -26.30
N THR A 12 0.09 -12.87 -26.98
CA THR A 12 0.10 -13.00 -28.43
C THR A 12 0.03 -11.62 -29.11
N VAL A 13 0.50 -11.55 -30.36
CA VAL A 13 0.44 -10.30 -31.17
C VAL A 13 -1.00 -9.84 -31.39
N ASN A 14 -1.96 -10.78 -31.45
CA ASN A 14 -3.38 -10.45 -31.63
C ASN A 14 -3.98 -9.86 -30.35
N GLU A 15 -3.70 -10.45 -29.18
CA GLU A 15 -4.14 -9.90 -27.89
C GLU A 15 -3.52 -8.52 -27.64
N LYS A 16 -2.21 -8.35 -27.88
CA LYS A 16 -1.55 -7.05 -27.75
C LYS A 16 -2.24 -5.97 -28.60
N LYS A 17 -2.46 -6.22 -29.89
CA LYS A 17 -3.15 -5.29 -30.79
C LYS A 17 -4.61 -5.03 -30.40
N PHE A 18 -5.30 -6.04 -29.88
CA PHE A 18 -6.67 -5.89 -29.39
C PHE A 18 -6.73 -4.94 -28.20
N ILE A 19 -5.80 -5.09 -27.23
CA ILE A 19 -5.69 -4.20 -26.06
C ILE A 19 -5.35 -2.77 -26.49
N GLU A 20 -4.37 -2.60 -27.39
CA GLU A 20 -4.00 -1.28 -27.94
C GLU A 20 -5.20 -0.59 -28.62
N THR A 21 -5.95 -1.32 -29.46
CA THR A 21 -7.14 -0.80 -30.18
C THR A 21 -8.30 -0.49 -29.23
N ALA A 22 -8.50 -1.29 -28.18
CA ALA A 22 -9.54 -1.07 -27.18
C ALA A 22 -9.25 0.22 -26.37
N LEU A 23 -7.99 0.42 -25.97
CA LEU A 23 -7.55 1.61 -25.23
C LEU A 23 -7.62 2.90 -26.07
N GLN A 24 -7.40 2.82 -27.40
CA GLN A 24 -7.68 3.93 -28.33
C GLN A 24 -9.17 4.28 -28.40
N SER A 25 -10.06 3.36 -28.04
CA SER A 25 -11.51 3.57 -28.00
C SER A 25 -12.02 3.97 -26.60
N ASP A 26 -11.12 4.33 -25.67
CA ASP A 26 -11.40 4.54 -24.23
C ASP A 26 -12.08 3.35 -23.52
N LEU A 27 -11.91 2.13 -24.05
CA LEU A 27 -12.48 0.89 -23.52
C LEU A 27 -11.42 0.00 -22.88
N ARG A 28 -11.66 -0.44 -21.63
CA ARG A 28 -10.85 -1.46 -20.97
C ARG A 28 -11.46 -2.85 -21.14
N ILE A 29 -10.61 -3.87 -21.11
CA ILE A 29 -10.97 -5.30 -21.25
C ILE A 29 -12.01 -5.73 -20.19
N ASP A 30 -11.92 -5.14 -19.00
CA ASP A 30 -12.79 -5.41 -17.86
C ASP A 30 -14.01 -4.48 -17.76
N GLY A 31 -14.20 -3.56 -18.71
CA GLY A 31 -15.29 -2.59 -18.74
C GLY A 31 -15.17 -1.44 -17.73
N ARG A 32 -14.05 -1.29 -17.00
CA ARG A 32 -13.81 -0.12 -16.15
C ARG A 32 -13.48 1.12 -16.96
N ARG A 33 -13.64 2.29 -16.33
CA ARG A 33 -13.11 3.56 -16.86
C ARG A 33 -11.58 3.62 -16.69
N PRO A 34 -10.86 4.46 -17.47
CA PRO A 34 -9.41 4.61 -17.37
C PRO A 34 -8.91 4.97 -15.96
N PHE A 35 -9.68 5.74 -15.19
CA PHE A 35 -9.29 6.25 -13.87
C PHE A 35 -9.93 5.51 -12.68
N ASP A 36 -10.50 4.32 -12.88
CA ASP A 36 -11.16 3.57 -11.80
C ASP A 36 -10.37 2.33 -11.36
N TYR A 37 -10.21 2.19 -10.05
CA TYR A 37 -9.56 1.05 -9.39
C TYR A 37 -10.45 -0.20 -9.38
N ARG A 38 -9.82 -1.38 -9.26
CA ARG A 38 -10.50 -2.63 -8.89
C ARG A 38 -11.13 -2.55 -7.51
N SER A 39 -12.01 -3.52 -7.21
CA SER A 39 -12.52 -3.75 -5.86
C SER A 39 -11.35 -4.04 -4.90
N LEU A 40 -11.19 -3.16 -3.92
CA LEU A 40 -10.23 -3.30 -2.83
C LEU A 40 -10.93 -3.97 -1.64
N SER A 41 -10.44 -5.13 -1.23
CA SER A 41 -10.82 -5.82 0.00
C SER A 41 -9.60 -5.89 0.92
N ILE A 42 -9.78 -5.53 2.19
CA ILE A 42 -8.76 -5.61 3.23
C ILE A 42 -9.34 -6.52 4.31
N LYS A 43 -8.67 -7.63 4.58
CA LYS A 43 -8.94 -8.51 5.72
C LYS A 43 -7.75 -8.45 6.66
N PHE A 44 -7.98 -8.74 7.93
CA PHE A 44 -6.93 -8.83 8.93
C PHE A 44 -6.87 -10.26 9.46
N GLY A 45 -5.67 -10.73 9.76
CA GLY A 45 -5.49 -12.03 10.37
C GLY A 45 -5.86 -12.03 11.86
N ARG A 46 -5.67 -13.19 12.49
CA ARG A 46 -5.91 -13.37 13.94
C ARG A 46 -4.83 -12.70 14.80
N GLU A 47 -3.64 -12.52 14.25
CA GLU A 47 -2.48 -11.92 14.93
C GLU A 47 -2.38 -10.44 14.56
N ASP A 48 -2.13 -9.59 15.55
CA ASP A 48 -2.00 -8.14 15.35
C ASP A 48 -0.85 -7.85 14.36
N GLY A 49 -1.09 -7.05 13.34
CA GLY A 49 -0.09 -6.74 12.31
C GLY A 49 0.00 -7.74 11.16
N SER A 50 -1.01 -8.61 11.00
CA SER A 50 -1.21 -9.40 9.78
C SER A 50 -2.38 -8.83 8.97
N ALA A 51 -2.12 -8.45 7.70
CA ALA A 51 -3.12 -7.90 6.78
C ALA A 51 -3.09 -8.62 5.43
N GLU A 52 -4.27 -8.96 4.92
CA GLU A 52 -4.49 -9.63 3.65
C GLU A 52 -5.23 -8.64 2.73
N VAL A 53 -4.59 -8.22 1.64
CA VAL A 53 -5.11 -7.22 0.71
C VAL A 53 -5.34 -7.84 -0.66
N GLN A 54 -6.60 -7.77 -1.10
CA GLN A 54 -7.04 -8.23 -2.40
C GLN A 54 -7.49 -7.04 -3.24
N LEU A 55 -6.82 -6.81 -4.37
CA LEU A 55 -7.13 -5.79 -5.36
C LEU A 55 -7.62 -6.48 -6.64
N GLY A 56 -8.91 -6.84 -6.66
CA GLY A 56 -9.49 -7.73 -7.67
C GLY A 56 -8.87 -9.13 -7.62
N GLN A 57 -8.00 -9.45 -8.58
CA GLN A 57 -7.24 -10.71 -8.63
C GLN A 57 -5.92 -10.63 -7.86
N THR A 58 -5.28 -9.44 -7.81
CA THR A 58 -3.98 -9.28 -7.16
C THR A 58 -4.11 -9.46 -5.65
N HIS A 59 -3.26 -10.31 -5.07
CA HIS A 59 -3.37 -10.71 -3.67
C HIS A 59 -2.01 -10.62 -2.98
N VAL A 60 -1.92 -9.81 -1.93
CA VAL A 60 -0.71 -9.59 -1.15
C VAL A 60 -1.01 -9.73 0.34
N MET A 61 -0.15 -10.45 1.06
CA MET A 61 -0.21 -10.58 2.50
C MET A 61 0.97 -9.84 3.13
N GLY A 62 0.67 -8.95 4.08
CA GLY A 62 1.65 -8.20 4.86
C GLY A 62 1.69 -8.68 6.31
N PHE A 63 2.89 -8.92 6.82
CA PHE A 63 3.15 -9.17 8.23
C PHE A 63 4.09 -8.09 8.77
N VAL A 64 3.86 -7.68 10.03
CA VAL A 64 4.79 -6.82 10.76
C VAL A 64 5.30 -7.58 11.98
N THR A 65 6.61 -7.57 12.17
CA THR A 65 7.27 -8.08 13.37
C THR A 65 8.15 -6.98 13.98
N ALA A 66 8.42 -7.07 15.28
CA ALA A 66 9.34 -6.15 15.95
C ALA A 66 10.30 -6.91 16.87
N GLN A 67 11.56 -6.49 16.88
CA GLN A 67 12.62 -7.07 17.71
C GLN A 67 13.43 -5.96 18.37
N LEU A 68 13.99 -6.21 19.55
CA LEU A 68 14.92 -5.28 20.19
C LEU A 68 16.33 -5.49 19.62
N VAL A 69 16.89 -4.43 19.04
CA VAL A 69 18.19 -4.44 18.37
C VAL A 69 18.99 -3.20 18.80
N GLN A 70 20.32 -3.26 18.69
CA GLN A 70 21.16 -2.08 18.90
C GLN A 70 20.99 -1.09 17.73
N PRO A 71 20.77 0.22 17.99
CA PRO A 71 20.64 1.21 16.92
C PRO A 71 21.94 1.43 16.16
N TYR A 72 21.83 2.02 14.96
CA TYR A 72 22.99 2.49 14.21
C TYR A 72 23.73 3.61 14.98
N LYS A 73 25.07 3.61 14.90
CA LYS A 73 25.91 4.60 15.61
C LYS A 73 25.61 6.04 15.21
N ASP A 74 25.19 6.27 13.96
CA ASP A 74 24.85 7.59 13.44
C ASP A 74 23.51 8.13 13.98
N ARG A 75 22.63 7.23 14.44
CA ARG A 75 21.25 7.51 14.89
C ARG A 75 20.89 6.70 16.14
N PRO A 76 21.49 6.99 17.30
CA PRO A 76 21.29 6.22 18.53
C PRO A 76 19.90 6.38 19.17
N ASN A 77 19.11 7.38 18.74
CA ASN A 77 17.80 7.73 19.29
C ASN A 77 16.62 7.26 18.41
N GLU A 78 16.89 6.61 17.28
CA GLU A 78 15.88 6.25 16.29
C GLU A 78 15.83 4.72 16.14
N GLY A 79 14.62 4.15 16.15
CA GLY A 79 14.38 2.77 15.77
C GLY A 79 14.45 2.56 14.25
N THR A 80 14.54 1.31 13.82
CA THR A 80 14.75 0.97 12.40
C THR A 80 13.51 0.33 11.79
N LEU A 81 12.92 0.95 10.77
CA LEU A 81 11.98 0.30 9.86
C LEU A 81 12.75 -0.41 8.75
N SER A 82 12.39 -1.65 8.41
CA SER A 82 12.91 -2.41 7.26
C SER A 82 11.76 -3.11 6.52
N ILE A 83 11.80 -3.11 5.18
CA ILE A 83 10.74 -3.69 4.35
C ILE A 83 11.34 -4.74 3.43
N PHE A 84 10.73 -5.92 3.40
CA PHE A 84 11.11 -7.05 2.55
C PHE A 84 9.91 -7.47 1.69
N THR A 85 10.18 -7.79 0.43
CA THR A 85 9.20 -8.23 -0.55
C THR A 85 9.57 -9.62 -1.05
N GLU A 86 8.78 -10.62 -0.67
CA GLU A 86 8.97 -12.00 -1.09
C GLU A 86 8.02 -12.36 -2.23
N PHE A 87 8.63 -12.77 -3.34
CA PHE A 87 7.92 -13.16 -4.56
C PHE A 87 7.78 -14.69 -4.55
N SER A 88 6.57 -15.18 -4.33
CA SER A 88 6.29 -16.61 -4.35
C SER A 88 6.06 -17.09 -5.79
N PRO A 89 6.62 -18.25 -6.21
CA PRO A 89 6.26 -18.89 -7.49
C PRO A 89 4.77 -19.26 -7.60
N MET A 90 4.03 -19.20 -6.48
CA MET A 90 2.57 -19.34 -6.45
C MET A 90 1.86 -18.15 -7.11
N ALA A 91 2.43 -16.94 -7.04
CA ALA A 91 1.81 -15.74 -7.58
C ALA A 91 2.03 -15.59 -9.09
N ASP A 92 3.20 -16.03 -9.59
CA ASP A 92 3.55 -16.00 -10.99
C ASP A 92 4.63 -17.07 -11.28
N PRO A 93 4.45 -17.95 -12.28
CA PRO A 93 5.45 -18.95 -12.66
C PRO A 93 6.81 -18.39 -13.11
N SER A 94 6.88 -17.09 -13.42
CA SER A 94 8.12 -16.37 -13.73
C SER A 94 8.93 -15.98 -12.50
N PHE A 95 8.37 -16.08 -11.28
CA PHE A 95 9.06 -15.76 -10.05
C PHE A 95 9.91 -16.95 -9.59
N GLU A 96 11.23 -16.84 -9.75
CA GLU A 96 12.17 -17.85 -9.24
C GLU A 96 12.38 -17.68 -7.72
N PRO A 97 12.27 -18.77 -6.91
CA PRO A 97 12.52 -18.68 -5.47
C PRO A 97 14.02 -18.53 -5.19
N GLY A 98 14.37 -17.59 -4.30
CA GLY A 98 15.75 -17.35 -3.88
C GLY A 98 16.24 -15.94 -4.21
N ARG A 99 16.93 -15.75 -5.35
CA ARG A 99 17.47 -14.44 -5.70
C ARG A 99 16.34 -13.49 -6.12
N PRO A 100 16.15 -12.33 -5.47
CA PRO A 100 15.10 -11.40 -5.85
C PRO A 100 15.33 -10.88 -7.28
N GLY A 101 14.31 -11.04 -8.12
CA GLY A 101 14.29 -10.48 -9.48
C GLY A 101 14.22 -8.95 -9.48
N GLU A 102 14.42 -8.34 -10.65
CA GLU A 102 14.40 -6.88 -10.80
C GLU A 102 13.10 -6.24 -10.30
N ALA A 103 11.95 -6.81 -10.67
CA ALA A 103 10.63 -6.37 -10.21
C ALA A 103 10.47 -6.42 -8.68
N ALA A 104 11.10 -7.41 -8.01
CA ALA A 104 11.05 -7.53 -6.55
C ALA A 104 11.89 -6.47 -5.85
N VAL A 105 13.10 -6.21 -6.39
CA VAL A 105 13.99 -5.14 -5.90
C VAL A 105 13.38 -3.76 -6.15
N GLU A 106 12.72 -3.55 -7.29
CA GLU A 106 12.00 -2.30 -7.58
C GLU A 106 10.82 -2.10 -6.63
N LEU A 107 9.96 -3.11 -6.46
CA LEU A 107 8.80 -3.06 -5.56
C LEU A 107 9.22 -2.69 -4.13
N GLY A 108 10.18 -3.42 -3.57
CA GLY A 108 10.68 -3.17 -2.21
C GLY A 108 11.27 -1.76 -2.06
N ARG A 109 12.00 -1.27 -3.07
CA ARG A 109 12.56 0.10 -3.06
C ARG A 109 11.51 1.19 -3.18
N VAL A 110 10.48 1.01 -4.00
CA VAL A 110 9.40 2.01 -4.14
C VAL A 110 8.62 2.14 -2.83
N ILE A 111 8.33 1.01 -2.17
CA ILE A 111 7.60 0.98 -0.90
C ILE A 111 8.48 1.51 0.26
N ASP A 112 9.74 1.07 0.37
CA ASP A 112 10.68 1.58 1.38
C ASP A 112 10.86 3.09 1.25
N ARG A 113 11.07 3.58 0.02
CA ARG A 113 11.18 5.02 -0.24
C ARG A 113 9.90 5.76 0.16
N GLY A 114 8.73 5.26 -0.26
CA GLY A 114 7.44 5.87 0.07
C GLY A 114 7.14 5.98 1.57
N LEU A 115 7.55 4.98 2.37
CA LEU A 115 7.32 4.95 3.82
C LEU A 115 8.43 5.65 4.63
N ARG A 116 9.68 5.55 4.19
CA ARG A 116 10.86 6.10 4.88
C ARG A 116 11.07 7.59 4.60
N GLU A 117 11.01 8.02 3.33
CA GLU A 117 11.20 9.45 2.99
C GLU A 117 10.06 10.30 3.53
N SER A 118 8.83 9.75 3.57
CA SER A 118 7.69 10.42 4.18
C SER A 118 7.72 10.44 5.71
N ARG A 119 8.53 9.61 6.37
CA ARG A 119 8.51 9.40 7.84
C ARG A 119 7.13 8.99 8.36
N ALA A 120 6.48 8.05 7.67
CA ALA A 120 5.12 7.63 8.02
C ALA A 120 5.00 7.03 9.44
N VAL A 121 6.02 6.32 9.90
CA VAL A 121 6.11 5.74 11.25
C VAL A 121 7.09 6.58 12.09
N ASP A 122 6.69 6.89 13.32
CA ASP A 122 7.52 7.58 14.29
C ASP A 122 8.67 6.67 14.77
N THR A 123 9.87 6.89 14.24
CA THR A 123 11.08 6.14 14.62
C THR A 123 11.68 6.57 15.96
N GLU A 124 11.34 7.76 16.47
CA GLU A 124 11.82 8.22 17.78
C GLU A 124 11.04 7.50 18.90
N SER A 125 9.73 7.27 18.71
CA SER A 125 8.86 6.48 19.61
C SER A 125 9.25 5.00 19.77
N LEU A 126 10.17 4.52 18.91
CA LEU A 126 10.71 3.16 18.92
C LEU A 126 11.97 3.02 19.78
N CYS A 127 12.58 4.12 20.23
CA CYS A 127 13.74 4.07 21.11
C CYS A 127 13.34 3.69 22.55
N VAL A 128 14.02 2.69 23.12
CA VAL A 128 13.82 2.28 24.53
C VAL A 128 14.97 2.79 25.40
N LEU A 129 16.21 2.55 24.97
CA LEU A 129 17.43 3.08 25.59
C LEU A 129 18.37 3.58 24.49
N SER A 130 18.61 4.89 24.48
CA SER A 130 19.49 5.56 23.50
C SER A 130 20.86 4.86 23.40
N GLY A 131 21.28 4.56 22.17
CA GLY A 131 22.56 3.91 21.86
C GLY A 131 22.69 2.43 22.27
N LYS A 132 21.72 1.88 23.00
CA LYS A 132 21.74 0.50 23.49
C LYS A 132 20.67 -0.39 22.85
N LEU A 133 19.40 -0.01 22.97
CA LEU A 133 18.26 -0.84 22.56
C LEU A 133 17.14 0.01 21.96
N VAL A 134 16.80 -0.29 20.71
CA VAL A 134 15.67 0.29 19.99
C VAL A 134 14.82 -0.82 19.37
N TRP A 135 13.57 -0.53 19.08
CA TRP A 135 12.73 -1.42 18.30
C TRP A 135 13.10 -1.36 16.82
N ALA A 136 13.49 -2.51 16.27
CA ALA A 136 13.58 -2.76 14.85
C ALA A 136 12.24 -3.34 14.38
N VAL A 137 11.49 -2.59 13.58
CA VAL A 137 10.23 -3.01 12.96
C VAL A 137 10.53 -3.53 11.55
N ARG A 138 10.10 -4.76 11.29
CA ARG A 138 10.26 -5.45 10.01
C ARG A 138 8.88 -5.67 9.39
N VAL A 139 8.71 -5.24 8.14
CA VAL A 139 7.50 -5.47 7.34
C VAL A 139 7.85 -6.48 6.25
N ASP A 140 7.19 -7.64 6.26
CA ASP A 140 7.34 -8.70 5.28
C ASP A 140 6.10 -8.75 4.40
N LEU A 141 6.29 -8.60 3.08
CA LEU A 141 5.23 -8.57 2.08
C LEU A 141 5.36 -9.79 1.18
N HIS A 142 4.47 -10.78 1.35
CA HIS A 142 4.41 -11.97 0.51
C HIS A 142 3.35 -11.78 -0.57
N ILE A 143 3.77 -11.92 -1.83
CA ILE A 143 2.85 -11.86 -2.96
C ILE A 143 2.25 -13.26 -3.17
N LEU A 144 0.91 -13.34 -3.19
CA LEU A 144 0.17 -14.59 -3.30
C LEU A 144 -0.42 -14.81 -4.70
N ASP A 145 -0.85 -13.73 -5.38
CA ASP A 145 -1.41 -13.76 -6.74
C ASP A 145 -1.06 -12.46 -7.51
N ASN A 146 -0.62 -12.58 -8.77
CA ASN A 146 -0.17 -11.48 -9.62
C ASN A 146 -1.21 -11.09 -10.70
N GLY A 147 -2.29 -10.44 -10.28
CA GLY A 147 -3.28 -9.84 -11.19
C GLY A 147 -2.85 -8.48 -11.81
N GLY A 148 -1.59 -8.06 -11.65
CA GLY A 148 -1.07 -6.74 -12.04
C GLY A 148 -1.27 -5.64 -10.98
N ASN A 149 -0.54 -4.53 -11.09
CA ASN A 149 -0.44 -3.45 -10.11
C ASN A 149 -0.06 -3.92 -8.69
N LEU A 150 1.04 -4.66 -8.60
CA LEU A 150 1.60 -5.13 -7.33
C LEU A 150 2.01 -3.98 -6.38
N VAL A 151 2.39 -2.82 -6.93
CA VAL A 151 2.95 -1.69 -6.15
C VAL A 151 1.89 -1.09 -5.22
N ASP A 152 0.71 -0.80 -5.74
CA ASP A 152 -0.35 -0.17 -4.95
C ASP A 152 -0.92 -1.18 -3.94
N ALA A 153 -1.14 -2.44 -4.35
CA ALA A 153 -1.64 -3.50 -3.47
C ALA A 153 -0.68 -3.79 -2.30
N ALA A 154 0.63 -3.89 -2.56
CA ALA A 154 1.63 -4.17 -1.54
C ALA A 154 1.86 -2.98 -0.59
N ASN A 155 1.76 -1.73 -1.07
CA ASN A 155 1.80 -0.56 -0.18
C ASN A 155 0.56 -0.50 0.74
N ILE A 156 -0.64 -0.77 0.21
CA ILE A 156 -1.86 -0.85 1.02
C ILE A 156 -1.73 -1.96 2.08
N ALA A 157 -1.15 -3.12 1.73
CA ALA A 157 -0.87 -4.20 2.67
C ALA A 157 0.12 -3.78 3.78
N ALA A 158 1.23 -3.13 3.41
CA ALA A 158 2.20 -2.61 4.37
C ALA A 158 1.57 -1.63 5.38
N LEU A 159 0.77 -0.67 4.89
CA LEU A 159 0.09 0.32 5.72
C LEU A 159 -0.98 -0.30 6.63
N ALA A 160 -1.82 -1.20 6.09
CA ALA A 160 -2.84 -1.89 6.87
C ALA A 160 -2.24 -2.77 7.98
N ALA A 161 -1.11 -3.43 7.68
CA ALA A 161 -0.37 -4.22 8.66
C ALA A 161 0.31 -3.32 9.72
N LEU A 162 0.97 -2.22 9.32
CA LEU A 162 1.58 -1.26 10.26
C LEU A 162 0.56 -0.59 11.21
N MET A 163 -0.66 -0.29 10.72
CA MET A 163 -1.72 0.30 11.54
C MET A 163 -2.38 -0.68 12.53
N THR A 164 -2.32 -1.99 12.27
CA THR A 164 -2.88 -3.02 13.15
C THR A 164 -1.83 -3.64 14.07
N PHE A 165 -0.55 -3.57 13.71
CA PHE A 165 0.55 -4.09 14.51
C PHE A 165 0.65 -3.41 15.87
N ARG A 166 0.92 -4.21 16.90
CA ARG A 166 1.15 -3.73 18.26
C ARG A 166 2.40 -4.38 18.85
N ARG A 167 3.31 -3.55 19.36
CA ARG A 167 4.54 -4.01 20.03
C ARG A 167 4.29 -4.34 21.50
N PRO A 168 4.97 -5.35 22.07
CA PRO A 168 4.88 -5.60 23.52
C PRO A 168 5.45 -4.41 24.31
N GLU A 169 4.94 -4.22 25.52
CA GLU A 169 5.39 -3.15 26.40
C GLU A 169 6.75 -3.51 27.04
N CYS A 170 7.63 -2.52 27.15
CA CYS A 170 8.92 -2.65 27.84
C CYS A 170 8.91 -1.79 29.10
N SER A 171 9.36 -2.34 30.22
CA SER A 171 9.74 -1.56 31.40
C SER A 171 11.25 -1.58 31.60
N LEU A 172 11.81 -0.44 32.00
CA LEU A 172 13.18 -0.38 32.48
C LEU A 172 13.24 -0.94 33.92
N GLY A 173 14.24 -1.78 34.18
CA GLY A 173 14.51 -2.42 35.46
C GLY A 173 16.00 -2.34 35.83
N GLY A 174 16.33 -2.93 36.99
CA GLY A 174 17.65 -2.83 37.63
C GLY A 174 17.84 -1.51 38.37
N GLU A 175 18.78 -1.48 39.32
CA GLU A 175 19.10 -0.28 40.11
C GLU A 175 19.65 0.86 39.24
N ASP A 176 20.30 0.53 38.12
CA ASP A 176 20.84 1.47 37.13
C ASP A 176 19.82 1.90 36.05
N GLY A 177 18.63 1.29 35.99
CA GLY A 177 17.61 1.56 34.95
C GLY A 177 17.99 1.13 33.53
N GLN A 178 18.98 0.24 33.38
CA GLN A 178 19.54 -0.16 32.08
C GLN A 178 19.08 -1.54 31.59
N GLU A 179 18.40 -2.33 32.42
CA GLU A 179 17.85 -3.62 32.01
C GLU A 179 16.46 -3.43 31.39
N VAL A 180 16.21 -4.05 30.23
CA VAL A 180 14.91 -3.95 29.55
C VAL A 180 14.12 -5.24 29.77
N VAL A 181 13.03 -5.15 30.52
CA VAL A 181 12.09 -6.25 30.72
C VAL A 181 10.93 -6.11 29.73
N VAL A 182 10.81 -7.05 28.81
CA VAL A 182 9.70 -7.13 27.85
C VAL A 182 8.54 -7.88 28.50
N HIS A 183 7.37 -7.26 28.57
CA HIS A 183 6.17 -7.90 29.12
C HIS A 183 5.43 -8.67 28.01
N PRO A 184 5.06 -9.94 28.22
CA PRO A 184 4.21 -10.66 27.28
C PRO A 184 2.80 -10.05 27.26
N ALA A 185 2.09 -10.24 26.14
CA ALA A 185 0.76 -9.65 25.91
C ALA A 185 -0.34 -10.10 26.90
N GLU A 186 -0.06 -11.13 27.71
CA GLU A 186 -0.92 -11.59 28.80
C GLU A 186 -0.82 -10.72 30.07
N VAL A 187 0.36 -10.12 30.30
CA VAL A 187 0.67 -9.33 31.51
C VAL A 187 0.42 -7.85 31.29
N ARG A 188 0.73 -7.33 30.09
CA ARG A 188 0.43 -5.94 29.68
C ARG A 188 -0.13 -5.89 28.27
N GLU A 189 -1.00 -4.92 28.00
CA GLU A 189 -1.56 -4.75 26.65
C GLU A 189 -0.48 -4.25 25.67
N PRO A 190 -0.30 -4.90 24.50
CA PRO A 190 0.64 -4.43 23.49
C PRO A 190 0.19 -3.07 22.91
N LEU A 191 1.16 -2.17 22.78
CA LEU A 191 0.97 -0.78 22.35
C LEU A 191 0.97 -0.68 20.82
N PRO A 192 0.04 0.09 20.22
CA PRO A 192 0.06 0.35 18.77
C PRO A 192 1.28 1.19 18.37
N LEU A 193 1.66 1.13 17.10
CA LEU A 193 2.66 2.06 16.54
C LEU A 193 2.06 3.45 16.32
N ILE A 194 2.88 4.48 16.47
CA ILE A 194 2.52 5.85 16.11
C ILE A 194 2.81 6.03 14.62
N VAL A 195 1.74 6.16 13.84
CA VAL A 195 1.76 6.40 12.39
C VAL A 195 1.25 7.82 12.15
N HIS A 196 2.11 8.74 11.73
CA HIS A 196 1.74 10.15 11.55
C HIS A 196 0.78 10.34 10.37
N HIS A 197 0.98 9.60 9.28
CA HIS A 197 0.21 9.72 8.06
C HIS A 197 0.36 8.49 7.13
N LEU A 198 -0.47 8.41 6.09
CA LEU A 198 -0.62 7.21 5.26
C LEU A 198 -0.24 7.50 3.79
N PRO A 199 1.03 7.28 3.39
CA PRO A 199 1.50 7.50 2.02
C PRO A 199 0.99 6.41 1.04
N ILE A 200 -0.12 6.66 0.36
CA ILE A 200 -0.71 5.73 -0.63
C ILE A 200 0.03 5.82 -1.96
N ALA A 201 0.37 4.67 -2.55
CA ALA A 201 0.90 4.57 -3.90
C ALA A 201 -0.25 4.48 -4.92
N VAL A 202 -0.14 5.23 -6.00
CA VAL A 202 -1.05 5.20 -7.16
C VAL A 202 -0.22 5.03 -8.41
N THR A 203 -0.44 3.92 -9.12
CA THR A 203 0.30 3.55 -10.32
C THR A 203 -0.50 3.83 -11.59
N PHE A 204 0.14 4.58 -12.49
CA PHE A 204 -0.33 4.97 -13.81
C PHE A 204 0.45 4.20 -14.89
N ALA A 205 -0.25 3.62 -15.85
CA ALA A 205 0.31 3.07 -17.07
C ALA A 205 0.12 4.03 -18.24
N PHE A 206 1.15 4.16 -19.08
CA PHE A 206 1.16 4.95 -20.31
C PHE A 206 1.23 4.03 -21.54
N PHE A 207 0.46 4.35 -22.58
CA PHE A 207 0.40 3.59 -23.82
C PHE A 207 0.85 4.43 -25.01
N SER A 208 1.66 3.83 -25.89
CA SER A 208 2.55 4.56 -26.80
C SER A 208 1.89 5.27 -27.97
N ASN A 209 0.65 4.94 -28.29
CA ASN A 209 0.04 5.46 -29.51
C ASN A 209 -0.59 6.85 -29.33
N GLU A 210 -1.23 7.16 -28.19
CA GLU A 210 -2.12 8.34 -28.08
C GLU A 210 -2.12 9.06 -26.71
N SER A 211 -1.06 8.94 -25.90
CA SER A 211 -1.00 9.51 -24.53
C SER A 211 -2.11 9.02 -23.57
N SER A 212 -2.77 7.90 -23.90
CA SER A 212 -3.77 7.26 -23.04
C SER A 212 -3.15 6.88 -21.70
N VAL A 213 -3.77 7.32 -20.60
CA VAL A 213 -3.32 7.04 -19.24
C VAL A 213 -4.37 6.20 -18.52
N VAL A 214 -3.94 5.08 -17.95
CA VAL A 214 -4.80 4.19 -17.17
C VAL A 214 -4.26 4.06 -15.74
N ILE A 215 -5.16 4.07 -14.76
CA ILE A 215 -4.86 3.76 -13.36
C ILE A 215 -5.14 2.29 -13.10
N ASP A 216 -4.33 1.67 -12.25
CA ASP A 216 -4.50 0.29 -11.80
C ASP A 216 -4.53 -0.69 -12.99
N PRO A 217 -3.41 -0.83 -13.73
CA PRO A 217 -3.31 -1.73 -14.86
C PRO A 217 -3.43 -3.19 -14.39
N THR A 218 -4.17 -3.97 -15.15
CA THR A 218 -4.21 -5.43 -15.07
C THR A 218 -2.92 -6.03 -15.62
N HIS A 219 -2.63 -7.30 -15.28
CA HIS A 219 -1.46 -8.02 -15.78
C HIS A 219 -1.32 -7.98 -17.33
N TYR A 220 -2.45 -8.00 -18.06
CA TYR A 220 -2.50 -7.85 -19.51
C TYR A 220 -2.15 -6.44 -20.00
N GLU A 221 -2.62 -5.41 -19.30
CA GLU A 221 -2.29 -4.00 -19.60
C GLU A 221 -0.82 -3.70 -19.27
N GLU A 222 -0.26 -4.26 -18.20
CA GLU A 222 1.17 -4.17 -17.85
C GLU A 222 2.09 -4.81 -18.89
N ALA A 223 1.64 -5.88 -19.56
CA ALA A 223 2.40 -6.50 -20.67
C ALA A 223 2.41 -5.66 -21.96
N VAL A 224 1.52 -4.66 -22.07
CA VAL A 224 1.35 -3.80 -23.27
C VAL A 224 1.87 -2.38 -23.05
N MET A 225 1.95 -1.89 -21.81
CA MET A 225 2.33 -0.51 -21.49
C MET A 225 3.72 -0.11 -22.05
N GLY A 226 3.81 1.14 -22.55
CA GLY A 226 5.06 1.75 -23.02
C GLY A 226 5.89 2.35 -21.87
N GLY A 227 5.28 2.55 -20.70
CA GLY A 227 5.95 2.97 -19.47
C GLY A 227 4.96 3.08 -18.31
N ARG A 228 5.49 3.25 -17.10
CA ARG A 228 4.67 3.47 -15.89
C ARG A 228 5.21 4.57 -14.99
N MET A 229 4.31 5.16 -14.20
CA MET A 229 4.65 6.08 -13.12
C MET A 229 3.86 5.72 -11.87
N THR A 230 4.55 5.48 -10.76
CA THR A 230 3.94 5.40 -9.43
C THR A 230 4.15 6.73 -8.72
N ALA A 231 3.06 7.34 -8.25
CA ALA A 231 3.10 8.49 -7.37
C ALA A 231 2.64 8.08 -5.97
N THR A 232 3.42 8.41 -4.95
CA THR A 232 3.08 8.17 -3.55
C THR A 232 2.63 9.49 -2.93
N LEU A 233 1.38 9.56 -2.47
CA LEU A 233 0.80 10.76 -1.85
C LEU A 233 0.14 10.44 -0.51
N ASN A 234 0.19 11.42 0.39
CA ASN A 234 -0.56 11.43 1.63
C ASN A 234 -2.01 11.91 1.40
N ALA A 235 -2.91 11.63 2.34
CA ALA A 235 -4.29 12.12 2.34
C ALA A 235 -4.43 13.66 2.37
N ASN A 236 -3.36 14.36 2.76
CA ASN A 236 -3.26 15.82 2.69
C ASN A 236 -2.98 16.36 1.27
N ASN A 237 -2.83 15.47 0.27
CA ASN A 237 -2.29 15.72 -1.08
C ASN A 237 -0.79 16.09 -1.13
N ASP A 238 -0.05 15.89 -0.04
CA ASP A 238 1.40 16.00 -0.04
C ASP A 238 2.02 14.86 -0.87
N VAL A 239 2.93 15.18 -1.79
CA VAL A 239 3.67 14.19 -2.58
C VAL A 239 4.86 13.70 -1.78
N CYS A 240 4.87 12.41 -1.45
CA CYS A 240 5.97 11.77 -0.74
C CYS A 240 7.09 11.35 -1.70
N ALA A 241 6.73 10.69 -2.80
CA ALA A 241 7.68 10.21 -3.80
C ALA A 241 7.03 10.07 -5.18
N ILE A 242 7.84 10.17 -6.24
CA ILE A 242 7.41 9.85 -7.61
C ILE A 242 8.46 8.92 -8.23
N GLN A 243 8.02 7.80 -8.82
CA GLN A 243 8.86 6.91 -9.61
C GLN A 243 8.31 6.85 -11.03
N LYS A 244 9.10 7.27 -12.02
CA LYS A 244 8.85 6.90 -13.42
C LYS A 244 9.80 5.75 -13.78
N ALA A 245 9.26 4.55 -13.91
CA ALA A 245 10.05 3.35 -14.17
C ALA A 245 10.29 3.19 -15.67
N GLY A 246 11.38 3.80 -16.16
CA GLY A 246 11.83 3.69 -17.55
C GLY A 246 10.75 4.07 -18.57
N GLY A 247 10.80 3.43 -19.73
CA GLY A 247 9.79 3.57 -20.78
C GLY A 247 9.73 4.94 -21.46
N GLU A 248 8.67 5.13 -22.22
CA GLU A 248 8.39 6.28 -23.09
C GLU A 248 8.40 7.65 -22.38
N GLY A 249 8.74 8.72 -23.10
CA GLY A 249 8.69 10.09 -22.58
C GLY A 249 7.26 10.57 -22.32
N VAL A 250 7.02 11.17 -21.15
CA VAL A 250 5.69 11.70 -20.76
C VAL A 250 5.79 13.20 -20.58
N LEU A 251 4.81 13.95 -21.12
CA LEU A 251 4.74 15.40 -21.00
C LEU A 251 4.46 15.83 -19.54
N GLN A 252 5.06 16.93 -19.11
CA GLN A 252 4.89 17.48 -17.76
C GLN A 252 3.42 17.77 -17.43
N SER A 253 2.64 18.24 -18.40
CA SER A 253 1.19 18.48 -18.25
C SER A 253 0.43 17.23 -17.84
N VAL A 254 0.75 16.09 -18.46
CA VAL A 254 0.14 14.78 -18.16
C VAL A 254 0.54 14.31 -16.77
N ILE A 255 1.80 14.48 -16.38
CA ILE A 255 2.27 14.16 -15.01
C ILE A 255 1.50 14.99 -13.97
N MET A 256 1.33 16.29 -14.19
CA MET A 256 0.58 17.17 -13.29
C MET A 256 -0.91 16.81 -13.22
N GLN A 257 -1.51 16.32 -14.31
CA GLN A 257 -2.86 15.77 -14.31
C GLN A 257 -2.94 14.47 -13.50
N CYS A 258 -2.00 13.54 -13.70
CA CYS A 258 -1.93 12.29 -12.95
C CYS A 258 -1.84 12.56 -11.44
N LEU A 259 -0.98 13.48 -10.99
CA LEU A 259 -0.84 13.83 -9.57
C LEU A 259 -2.16 14.34 -8.93
N ARG A 260 -2.97 15.12 -9.65
CA ARG A 260 -4.28 15.58 -9.15
C ARG A 260 -5.26 14.41 -8.96
N ILE A 261 -5.29 13.48 -9.91
CA ILE A 261 -6.14 12.28 -9.83
C ILE A 261 -5.62 11.35 -8.72
N ALA A 262 -4.29 11.23 -8.58
CA ALA A 262 -3.64 10.44 -7.56
C ALA A 262 -4.00 10.91 -6.14
N GLY A 263 -4.01 12.22 -5.89
CA GLY A 263 -4.44 12.77 -4.59
C GLY A 263 -5.89 12.39 -4.23
N GLN A 264 -6.81 12.49 -5.18
CA GLN A 264 -8.21 12.05 -4.98
C GLN A 264 -8.30 10.55 -4.65
N LYS A 265 -7.63 9.69 -5.43
CA LYS A 265 -7.65 8.23 -5.19
C LYS A 265 -6.91 7.83 -3.91
N ALA A 266 -5.84 8.54 -3.53
CA ALA A 266 -5.14 8.35 -2.27
C ALA A 266 -6.05 8.66 -1.08
N TYR A 267 -6.85 9.72 -1.15
CA TYR A 267 -7.86 10.03 -0.12
C TYR A 267 -8.94 8.93 0.00
N ASP A 268 -9.48 8.45 -1.13
CA ASP A 268 -10.46 7.35 -1.16
C ASP A 268 -9.91 6.06 -0.53
N ILE A 269 -8.69 5.68 -0.91
CA ILE A 269 -8.01 4.47 -0.40
C ILE A 269 -7.67 4.64 1.09
N THR A 270 -7.17 5.80 1.51
CA THR A 270 -6.91 6.10 2.93
C THR A 270 -8.15 5.94 3.78
N THR A 271 -9.30 6.43 3.29
CA THR A 271 -10.58 6.32 3.98
C THR A 271 -11.00 4.86 4.13
N LYS A 272 -10.85 4.04 3.07
CA LYS A 272 -11.10 2.58 3.13
C LYS A 272 -10.20 1.87 4.15
N ILE A 273 -8.90 2.19 4.19
CA ILE A 273 -7.96 1.61 5.16
C ILE A 273 -8.38 1.97 6.59
N LYS A 274 -8.66 3.25 6.88
CA LYS A 274 -9.09 3.71 8.21
C LYS A 274 -10.36 2.99 8.68
N ASN A 275 -11.38 2.91 7.83
CA ASN A 275 -12.64 2.24 8.15
C ASN A 275 -12.44 0.73 8.42
N ALA A 276 -11.57 0.07 7.66
CA ALA A 276 -11.22 -1.34 7.87
C ALA A 276 -10.48 -1.55 9.21
N VAL A 277 -9.49 -0.71 9.52
CA VAL A 277 -8.72 -0.76 10.77
C VAL A 277 -9.61 -0.44 11.98
N GLU A 278 -10.57 0.47 11.86
CA GLU A 278 -11.54 0.76 12.93
C GLU A 278 -12.47 -0.43 13.18
N SER A 279 -12.98 -1.06 12.11
CA SER A 279 -13.79 -2.28 12.19
C SER A 279 -13.02 -3.40 12.91
N TYR A 280 -11.76 -3.63 12.54
CA TYR A 280 -10.89 -4.60 13.22
C TYR A 280 -10.68 -4.29 14.71
N ASN A 281 -10.38 -3.03 15.05
CA ASN A 281 -10.18 -2.63 16.45
C ASN A 281 -11.45 -2.78 17.30
N THR A 282 -12.64 -2.52 16.74
CA THR A 282 -13.92 -2.72 17.47
C THR A 282 -14.25 -4.20 17.65
N GLU A 283 -14.03 -5.05 16.64
CA GLU A 283 -14.16 -6.51 16.78
C GLU A 283 -13.23 -7.06 17.85
N ARG A 284 -11.95 -6.69 17.81
CA ARG A 284 -10.92 -7.04 18.80
C ARG A 284 -11.29 -6.61 20.22
N ALA A 285 -11.80 -5.38 20.39
CA ALA A 285 -12.30 -4.90 21.68
C ALA A 285 -13.48 -5.73 22.19
N SER A 286 -14.42 -6.10 21.32
CA SER A 286 -15.55 -6.96 21.69
C SER A 286 -15.13 -8.37 22.13
N GLN A 287 -14.06 -8.92 21.54
CA GLN A 287 -13.50 -10.23 21.91
C GLN A 287 -12.90 -10.21 23.32
N LYS A 288 -12.25 -9.10 23.74
CA LYS A 288 -11.76 -8.93 25.11
C LYS A 288 -12.90 -8.97 26.13
N ILE A 289 -13.99 -8.23 25.88
CA ILE A 289 -15.16 -8.20 26.77
C ILE A 289 -15.72 -9.61 27.00
N LYS A 290 -15.89 -10.39 25.92
CA LYS A 290 -16.38 -11.78 25.99
C LYS A 290 -15.52 -12.70 26.87
N ARG A 291 -14.18 -12.50 26.91
CA ARG A 291 -13.29 -13.28 27.79
C ARG A 291 -13.49 -12.92 29.26
N HIS A 292 -13.66 -11.65 29.60
CA HIS A 292 -13.87 -11.23 30.99
C HIS A 292 -15.24 -11.64 31.57
N THR A 293 -16.31 -11.69 30.75
CA THR A 293 -17.63 -12.15 31.23
C THR A 293 -17.62 -13.61 31.70
N ILE A 294 -16.80 -14.48 31.09
CA ILE A 294 -16.73 -15.91 31.43
C ILE A 294 -15.96 -16.15 32.74
N VAL A 295 -15.01 -15.28 33.10
CA VAL A 295 -14.21 -15.42 34.34
C VAL A 295 -14.97 -14.92 35.59
N SER A 296 -15.95 -14.02 35.41
CA SER A 296 -16.68 -13.40 36.52
C SER A 296 -17.72 -14.32 37.19
N SER A 297 -17.95 -15.54 36.73
CA SER A 297 -18.98 -16.46 37.27
C SER A 297 -18.47 -17.46 38.32
N HIS A 298 -17.18 -17.46 38.66
CA HIS A 298 -16.57 -18.56 39.44
C HIS A 298 -15.71 -18.13 40.65
N VAL A 299 -16.13 -17.15 41.47
CA VAL A 299 -15.59 -17.02 42.85
C VAL A 299 -16.66 -16.65 43.90
N SER A 300 -16.90 -17.59 44.82
CA SER A 300 -17.48 -17.46 46.19
C SER A 300 -18.94 -17.02 46.40
N GLY A 301 -19.66 -17.81 47.21
CA GLY A 301 -21.02 -17.49 47.70
C GLY A 301 -21.77 -18.70 48.26
N VAL A 302 -21.36 -19.23 49.43
CA VAL A 302 -22.02 -20.40 50.06
C VAL A 302 -23.42 -20.04 50.58
N GLY A 303 -24.43 -20.81 50.17
CA GLY A 303 -25.82 -20.71 50.65
C GLY A 303 -26.55 -22.05 50.48
N VAL A 304 -27.28 -22.50 51.51
CA VAL A 304 -27.72 -23.91 51.68
C VAL A 304 -29.09 -24.22 51.04
N ASN A 305 -29.17 -25.40 50.40
CA ASN A 305 -30.32 -26.26 50.04
C ASN A 305 -31.78 -25.72 50.06
N VAL A 306 -32.53 -26.06 49.01
CA VAL A 306 -33.60 -27.11 48.92
C VAL A 306 -34.28 -26.93 47.54
N GLY A 307 -34.61 -27.93 46.71
CA GLY A 307 -34.43 -29.39 46.73
C GLY A 307 -35.29 -30.05 45.61
N LYS A 308 -35.15 -31.38 45.39
CA LYS A 308 -35.80 -32.24 44.35
C LYS A 308 -35.16 -32.10 42.94
N GLN A 309 -34.60 -33.17 42.34
CA GLN A 309 -35.25 -34.35 41.73
C GLN A 309 -36.27 -33.95 40.65
N SER A 310 -36.25 -34.40 39.39
CA SER A 310 -35.36 -35.30 38.61
C SER A 310 -35.47 -34.88 37.11
N GLN A 311 -34.96 -35.55 36.04
CA GLN A 311 -34.39 -36.89 35.82
C GLN A 311 -33.53 -36.91 34.53
N TYR A 312 -32.84 -38.02 34.23
CA TYR A 312 -32.23 -38.31 32.91
C TYR A 312 -33.16 -39.17 32.04
N VAL A 313 -33.34 -38.83 30.76
CA VAL A 313 -33.77 -39.76 29.69
C VAL A 313 -33.13 -39.35 28.36
N ASP A 314 -32.31 -40.23 27.76
CA ASP A 314 -31.93 -40.19 26.35
C ASP A 314 -33.09 -40.70 25.47
N GLN A 315 -33.29 -40.13 24.27
CA GLN A 315 -33.37 -40.91 23.03
C GLN A 315 -33.37 -40.05 21.75
N LYS A 316 -33.13 -40.74 20.62
CA LYS A 316 -32.81 -40.19 19.29
C LYS A 316 -34.03 -40.15 18.35
N ASP A 317 -33.74 -39.68 17.12
CA ASP A 317 -34.42 -40.01 15.85
C ASP A 317 -35.79 -39.33 15.60
N VAL A 318 -36.24 -39.01 14.38
CA VAL A 318 -35.64 -38.89 13.02
C VAL A 318 -36.64 -38.09 12.14
N SER A 319 -36.18 -37.31 11.15
CA SER A 319 -36.97 -36.72 10.03
C SER A 319 -38.17 -35.78 10.40
N ASP A 320 -38.44 -34.67 9.70
CA ASP A 320 -38.93 -34.74 8.32
C ASP A 320 -38.84 -33.42 7.52
N ARG A 321 -38.98 -33.54 6.20
CA ARG A 321 -39.08 -32.40 5.27
C ARG A 321 -40.52 -31.89 5.17
N SER A 322 -40.71 -30.58 5.15
CA SER A 322 -41.65 -29.96 4.20
C SER A 322 -41.30 -28.50 3.90
N LYS A 323 -41.32 -28.17 2.61
CA LYS A 323 -41.43 -26.78 2.11
C LYS A 323 -42.89 -26.37 2.21
N LEU A 324 -43.18 -25.06 2.24
CA LEU A 324 -44.31 -24.47 1.50
C LEU A 324 -44.19 -22.94 1.40
N ILE A 325 -44.45 -22.43 0.20
CA ILE A 325 -44.73 -21.03 -0.14
C ILE A 325 -46.18 -21.02 -0.69
N PRO A 326 -46.97 -19.97 -0.42
CA PRO A 326 -47.69 -19.26 -1.50
C PRO A 326 -47.36 -17.74 -1.46
N GLU A 327 -47.06 -17.05 -2.57
CA GLU A 327 -47.97 -16.57 -3.64
C GLU A 327 -49.03 -15.55 -3.17
N LYS A 328 -49.43 -14.48 -3.90
CA LYS A 328 -48.90 -13.69 -5.04
C LYS A 328 -49.89 -12.52 -5.30
N CYS A 329 -49.43 -11.38 -5.86
CA CYS A 329 -50.15 -10.36 -6.69
C CYS A 329 -49.15 -9.21 -6.97
N VAL A 330 -48.84 -8.67 -8.16
CA VAL A 330 -49.56 -8.42 -9.45
C VAL A 330 -50.62 -7.29 -9.27
N ALA A 331 -50.62 -6.15 -9.98
CA ALA A 331 -49.86 -5.70 -11.17
C ALA A 331 -49.61 -4.16 -11.24
N ASP A 332 -48.76 -3.78 -12.21
CA ASP A 332 -48.80 -2.59 -13.11
C ASP A 332 -48.80 -1.14 -12.60
N GLN A 333 -47.85 -0.33 -13.12
CA GLN A 333 -48.06 0.62 -14.24
C GLN A 333 -46.81 1.49 -14.49
N SER A 334 -46.52 1.74 -15.76
CA SER A 334 -45.49 2.66 -16.27
C SER A 334 -46.11 4.01 -16.65
N MET A 335 -45.36 5.11 -16.54
CA MET A 335 -45.52 6.30 -17.40
C MET A 335 -44.20 7.06 -17.55
N ASP A 336 -43.78 7.26 -18.79
CA ASP A 336 -42.84 8.31 -19.19
C ASP A 336 -43.52 9.68 -19.17
N LEU A 337 -42.74 10.76 -19.04
CA LEU A 337 -43.20 12.10 -19.39
C LEU A 337 -42.06 12.95 -19.96
N GLU A 338 -42.12 13.23 -21.26
CA GLU A 338 -41.26 14.21 -21.92
C GLU A 338 -41.56 15.63 -21.42
N GLY A 339 -40.52 16.44 -21.23
CA GLY A 339 -40.62 17.89 -21.00
C GLY A 339 -39.76 18.67 -22.00
N LYS A 340 -40.26 18.89 -23.22
CA LYS A 340 -39.59 19.74 -24.22
C LYS A 340 -39.74 21.22 -23.85
N THR A 341 -38.66 22.00 -23.91
CA THR A 341 -38.73 23.42 -24.30
C THR A 341 -37.55 23.74 -25.20
N LYS A 342 -37.78 24.53 -26.26
CA LYS A 342 -36.86 24.79 -27.37
C LYS A 342 -36.44 26.28 -27.41
N LEU A 343 -35.43 26.55 -28.25
CA LEU A 343 -35.07 27.86 -28.86
C LEU A 343 -34.39 28.86 -27.90
N SER A 344 -33.46 29.72 -28.32
CA SER A 344 -32.91 30.06 -29.66
C SER A 344 -31.44 30.52 -29.53
N GLU A 345 -30.49 29.99 -30.30
CA GLU A 345 -29.86 30.58 -31.51
C GLU A 345 -28.85 31.75 -31.32
N GLN A 346 -27.87 31.79 -32.24
CA GLN A 346 -26.88 32.86 -32.53
C GLN A 346 -25.72 33.03 -31.52
N GLY A 347 -24.46 33.21 -31.91
CA GLY A 347 -23.84 33.18 -33.25
C GLY A 347 -22.41 33.72 -33.24
N GLN A 348 -21.63 33.42 -34.30
CA GLN A 348 -20.28 33.96 -34.63
C GLN A 348 -19.13 33.60 -33.66
N THR A 349 -18.15 32.75 -34.02
CA THR A 349 -17.02 32.97 -34.96
C THR A 349 -16.21 34.25 -34.74
N ASN A 350 -14.96 34.10 -34.30
CA ASN A 350 -13.84 34.85 -34.85
C ASN A 350 -12.55 34.03 -34.78
N ARG A 351 -11.84 33.94 -35.92
CA ARG A 351 -10.48 33.41 -36.01
C ARG A 351 -9.50 34.54 -35.75
N ILE A 352 -8.37 34.25 -35.13
CA ILE A 352 -7.16 35.07 -35.24
C ILE A 352 -6.02 34.11 -35.60
N GLU A 353 -5.47 34.30 -36.80
CA GLU A 353 -4.23 33.64 -37.23
C GLU A 353 -3.03 34.37 -36.62
N GLY A 354 -1.98 33.63 -36.29
CA GLY A 354 -0.84 34.11 -35.51
C GLY A 354 0.44 33.34 -35.79
N ASP A 355 0.88 33.43 -37.04
CA ASP A 355 2.18 33.14 -37.67
C ASP A 355 3.24 32.23 -37.00
N ALA A 356 3.85 31.37 -37.81
CA ALA A 356 4.78 30.34 -37.35
C ALA A 356 6.23 30.83 -37.20
N LYS A 357 6.95 30.32 -36.20
CA LYS A 357 8.43 30.27 -36.20
C LYS A 357 8.95 28.92 -35.73
N ASN A 358 9.42 28.12 -36.69
CA ASN A 358 10.13 26.87 -36.44
C ASN A 358 11.47 27.15 -35.75
N PHE A 359 11.72 26.54 -34.59
CA PHE A 359 13.05 26.49 -33.98
C PHE A 359 13.60 25.08 -34.06
N ILE A 360 14.59 24.88 -34.93
CA ILE A 360 15.32 23.62 -35.10
C ILE A 360 16.46 23.61 -34.09
N GLY A 361 16.36 22.77 -33.06
CA GLY A 361 17.38 22.58 -32.03
C GLY A 361 18.22 21.33 -32.25
N GLY A 362 19.34 21.47 -32.97
CA GLY A 362 20.42 20.46 -33.00
C GLY A 362 21.26 20.46 -31.71
N PRO A 363 22.10 19.43 -31.49
CA PRO A 363 22.64 19.12 -30.17
C PRO A 363 23.88 19.93 -29.77
N SER A 364 23.90 20.44 -28.54
CA SER A 364 25.09 21.00 -27.88
C SER A 364 25.79 19.96 -26.99
N SER A 365 26.79 19.29 -27.58
CA SER A 365 27.95 18.82 -26.81
C SER A 365 28.71 20.04 -26.25
N TRP A 366 29.38 19.92 -25.09
CA TRP A 366 30.83 20.14 -24.91
C TRP A 366 31.26 20.17 -23.42
N TYR A 367 32.09 19.19 -23.10
CA TYR A 367 33.08 19.01 -22.02
C TYR A 367 33.54 20.18 -21.11
N VAL A 368 33.65 19.83 -19.81
CA VAL A 368 34.83 19.99 -18.89
C VAL A 368 35.35 21.39 -18.49
N SER A 369 35.77 21.47 -17.21
CA SER A 369 36.35 22.63 -16.49
C SER A 369 37.80 22.98 -16.90
N PRO A 370 38.34 24.18 -16.52
CA PRO A 370 39.18 24.25 -15.30
C PRO A 370 39.38 25.62 -14.57
N PHE A 371 39.71 25.53 -13.27
CA PHE A 371 40.72 26.31 -12.48
C PHE A 371 40.58 27.80 -12.00
N LYS A 372 40.68 27.93 -10.65
CA LYS A 372 41.51 28.84 -9.78
C LYS A 372 41.39 30.38 -9.77
N ILE A 373 41.42 30.92 -8.52
CA ILE A 373 42.40 31.85 -7.85
C ILE A 373 41.99 31.81 -6.34
N CYS A 374 42.79 31.60 -5.29
CA CYS A 374 44.17 31.94 -4.87
C CYS A 374 44.40 33.38 -4.39
N ASP A 375 44.01 33.69 -3.15
CA ASP A 375 44.61 34.78 -2.38
C ASP A 375 45.59 34.23 -1.32
N LEU A 376 46.81 34.75 -1.36
CA LEU A 376 47.87 34.56 -0.36
C LEU A 376 48.51 35.93 -0.14
N ALA A 377 48.25 36.54 1.02
CA ALA A 377 48.97 37.73 1.47
C ALA A 377 50.09 37.31 2.42
N SER A 378 51.27 37.88 2.23
CA SER A 378 52.45 37.70 3.09
C SER A 378 52.28 38.42 4.43
N ASP A 379 52.82 37.83 5.51
CA ASP A 379 53.97 38.44 6.21
C ASP A 379 54.49 37.57 7.39
N ASN A 380 55.83 37.55 7.50
CA ASN A 380 56.68 37.26 8.66
C ASN A 380 56.18 36.35 9.81
N LEU A 381 56.84 35.20 9.95
CA LEU A 381 57.50 34.87 11.23
C LEU A 381 58.77 34.04 11.01
N LEU A 382 59.91 34.50 11.54
CA LEU A 382 61.09 33.64 11.74
C LEU A 382 60.79 32.62 12.86
N LEU A 383 61.42 31.43 12.82
CA LEU A 383 62.45 31.01 13.80
C LEU A 383 62.88 29.52 13.66
N LEU A 384 64.20 29.32 13.68
CA LEU A 384 64.97 28.21 14.31
C LEU A 384 65.03 26.77 13.70
N ILE A 385 66.28 26.42 13.35
CA ILE A 385 67.04 25.21 13.78
C ILE A 385 66.66 23.83 13.21
N SER A 386 67.45 23.43 12.20
CA SER A 386 68.33 22.24 12.17
C SER A 386 68.12 21.11 13.19
N ALA A 387 67.71 19.93 12.70
CA ALA A 387 68.35 18.63 12.98
C ALA A 387 67.99 17.62 11.86
#